data_AF-A0A7K3MBS3-F1
#
_entry.id   AF-A0A7K3MBS3-F1
#
_cell.length_a   1.000
_cell.length_b   1.000
_cell.length_c   1.000
_cell.angle_alpha   90.00
_cell.angle_beta   90.00
_cell.angle_gamma   90.00
#
_symmetry.space_group_name_H-M   'P 1'
#
loop_
_entity.id
_entity.type
_entity.pdbx_description
1 polymer ?
#
loop_
_entity_poly.entity_id
_entity_poly.type
_entity_poly.pdbx_seq_one_letter_code
_entity_poly.pdbx_strand_id
1 'polypeptide(L)' 'MRIYKQNEMDADHVTGWSKGGVTDPSNLTMLCLTHNRTEDNK' A
#
# COMPACT_ATOMS: atom_id res chain seq x y z
N MET A 1 -10.42 16.10 2.26
CA MET A 1 -9.04 15.70 1.89
C MET A 1 -8.18 15.79 3.14
N ARG A 2 -7.66 14.66 3.63
CA ARG A 2 -6.76 14.64 4.79
C ARG A 2 -5.32 14.56 4.29
N ILE A 3 -4.47 15.44 4.79
CA ILE A 3 -3.02 15.41 4.52
C ILE A 3 -2.42 14.47 5.56
N TYR A 4 -1.79 13.39 5.12
CA TYR A 4 -1.12 12.42 5.98
C TYR A 4 0.36 12.80 6.15
N LYS A 5 0.88 12.63 7.36
CA LYS A 5 2.32 12.70 7.60
C LYS A 5 2.99 11.44 7.04
N GLN A 6 4.29 11.53 6.77
CA GLN A 6 5.04 10.38 6.23
C GLN A 6 5.01 9.16 7.17
N ASN A 7 4.91 9.36 8.49
CA ASN A 7 4.77 8.28 9.46
C ASN A 7 3.35 7.68 9.56
N GLU A 8 2.38 8.22 8.82
CA GLU A 8 1.02 7.69 8.69
C GLU A 8 0.83 6.98 7.34
N MET A 9 1.92 6.70 6.61
CA MET A 9 1.90 6.08 5.29
C MET A 9 2.94 4.96 5.20
N ASP A 10 2.60 3.91 4.48
CA ASP A 10 3.49 2.80 4.14
C ASP A 10 3.46 2.56 2.63
N ALA A 11 4.57 2.07 2.09
CA ALA A 11 4.63 1.59 0.72
C ALA A 11 4.11 0.15 0.67
N ASP A 12 3.13 -0.11 -0.17
CA ASP A 12 2.54 -1.45 -0.33
C ASP A 12 2.34 -1.82 -1.80
N HIS A 13 2.17 -3.12 -2.05
CA HIS A 13 2.03 -3.66 -3.39
C HIS A 13 0.70 -3.27 -4.03
N VAL A 14 0.77 -2.66 -5.23
CA VAL A 14 -0.42 -2.40 -6.07
C VAL A 14 -1.01 -3.71 -6.56
N THR A 15 -0.16 -4.66 -6.96
CA THR A 15 -0.53 -6.03 -7.27
C THR A 15 -0.25 -6.89 -6.05
N GLY A 16 -1.29 -7.40 -5.39
CA GLY A 16 -1.13 -8.27 -4.24
C GLY A 16 -0.37 -9.58 -4.56
N TRP A 17 0.26 -10.16 -3.54
CA TRP A 17 1.04 -11.40 -3.64
C TRP A 17 0.28 -12.57 -4.25
N SER A 18 -1.02 -12.70 -3.92
CA SER A 18 -1.89 -13.75 -4.45
C SER A 18 -2.06 -13.71 -5.97
N LYS A 19 -1.74 -12.58 -6.61
CA LYS A 19 -1.83 -12.36 -8.06
C LYS A 19 -0.45 -12.31 -8.74
N GLY A 20 0.63 -12.66 -8.01
CA GLY A 20 2.00 -12.62 -8.54
C GLY A 20 2.68 -11.27 -8.40
N GLY A 21 2.23 -10.42 -7.47
CA GLY A 21 2.93 -9.19 -7.11
C GLY A 21 4.36 -9.45 -6.66
N VAL A 22 5.29 -8.62 -7.13
CA VAL A 22 6.70 -8.65 -6.71
C VAL A 22 7.09 -7.33 -6.05
N THR A 23 8.09 -7.38 -5.16
CA THR A 23 8.66 -6.19 -4.53
C THR A 23 9.56 -5.46 -5.52
N ASP A 24 8.92 -4.67 -6.38
CA ASP A 24 9.56 -3.79 -7.36
C ASP A 24 9.07 -2.36 -7.13
N PRO A 25 9.91 -1.32 -7.27
CA PRO A 25 9.49 0.07 -7.13
C PRO A 25 8.30 0.47 -8.03
N SER A 26 8.14 -0.19 -9.18
CA SER A 26 6.99 0.01 -10.08
C SER A 26 5.68 -0.62 -9.58
N ASN A 27 5.76 -1.57 -8.66
CA ASN A 27 4.62 -2.26 -8.05
C ASN A 27 4.36 -1.78 -6.61
N LEU A 28 5.11 -0.82 -6.10
CA LEU A 28 4.90 -0.25 -4.77
C LEU A 28 4.26 1.14 -4.87
N THR A 29 3.29 1.42 -4.00
CA THR A 29 2.68 2.74 -3.89
C THR A 29 2.53 3.16 -2.44
N MET A 30 2.69 4.45 -2.17
CA MET A 30 2.48 5.01 -0.83
C MET A 30 1.00 5.09 -0.52
N LEU A 31 0.54 4.32 0.46
CA LEU A 31 -0.83 4.34 0.96
C LEU A 31 -0.85 4.83 2.40
N CYS A 32 -1.92 5.51 2.80
CA CYS A 32 -2.11 5.76 4.22
C CYS A 32 -2.40 4.45 4.95
N LEU A 33 -1.95 4.35 6.20
CA LEU A 33 -2.08 3.13 7.01
C LEU A 33 -3.52 2.58 7.07
N THR A 34 -4.52 3.47 7.07
CA THR A 34 -5.94 3.09 7.10
C THR A 34 -6.40 2.37 5.84
N HIS A 35 -6.01 2.86 4.66
CA HIS A 35 -6.32 2.19 3.40
C HIS A 35 -5.51 0.90 3.27
N ASN A 36 -4.24 0.93 3.67
CA ASN A 36 -3.36 -0.25 3.61
C ASN A 36 -3.94 -1.45 4.38
N ARG A 37 -4.41 -1.21 5.61
CA ARG A 37 -5.03 -2.26 6.46
C ARG A 37 -6.36 -2.78 5.93
N THR A 38 -7.06 -1.99 5.11
CA THR A 38 -8.34 -2.39 4.53
C THR A 38 -8.13 -3.25 3.29
N GLU A 39 -7.10 -2.95 2.49
CA GLU A 39 -6.73 -3.74 1.31
C GLU A 39 -6.20 -5.14 1.68
N ASP A 40 -5.48 -5.28 2.80
CA ASP A 40 -4.95 -6.57 3.29
C ASP A 40 -6.05 -7.60 3.69
N ASN A 41 -7.28 -7.15 3.94
CA ASN A 41 -8.40 -8.00 4.38
C ASN A 41 -9.46 -8.27 3.28
N LYS A 42 -9.08 -8.23 2.00
CA LYS A 42 -9.95 -8.57 0.86
C LYS A 42 -9.49 -9.79 0.08
#